data_AF-A0AAX0VL90-F1
#
_entry.id   AF-A0AAX0VL90-F1
#
_cell.length_a   1.000
_cell.length_b   1.000
_cell.length_c   1.000
_cell.angle_alpha   90.00
_cell.angle_beta   90.00
_cell.angle_gamma   90.00
#
_symmetry.space_group_name_H-M   'P 1'
#
loop_
_entity.id
_entity.type
_entity.pdbx_description
1 polymer ?
#
loop_
_entity_poly.entity_id
_entity_poly.type
_entity_poly.pdbx_seq_one_letter_code
_entity_poly.pdbx_strand_id
1 'polypeptide(L)'
;MTATPQSPAQPLQDDAPVVSVVMGSDSDWPVMSAAAEALRELDVPVEVGVVSAHRMPHEMVEFGARAHERGIRVIVAGAGGAAHLPGMLAAVTPLPVIGVPVKLKSLDGMDSLLSIVQMPAGVPVATVSIDGARNAGLLAARILASADTAEGDRLRAALTEHADELNAQARAKGTRLRERMAADR
;
A
#
# COMPACT_ATOMS: atom_id res chain seq x y z
N MET A 1 7.43 26.53 -25.23
CA MET A 1 8.08 26.28 -23.93
C MET A 1 7.04 26.53 -22.84
N THR A 2 6.22 25.54 -22.53
CA THR A 2 5.16 25.63 -21.52
C THR A 2 5.59 24.79 -20.33
N ALA A 3 5.85 25.46 -19.21
CA ALA A 3 6.26 24.85 -17.97
C ALA A 3 5.17 23.93 -17.42
N THR A 4 5.54 22.70 -17.08
CA THR A 4 4.72 21.73 -16.35
C THR A 4 4.56 22.19 -14.90
N PRO A 5 3.37 22.10 -14.27
CA PRO A 5 3.23 22.42 -12.86
C PRO A 5 3.91 21.33 -12.01
N GLN A 6 4.88 21.74 -11.19
CA GLN A 6 5.41 20.91 -10.11
C GLN A 6 4.31 20.78 -9.04
N SER A 7 3.88 19.54 -8.77
CA SER A 7 3.01 19.24 -7.62
C SER A 7 3.86 19.20 -6.35
N PRO A 8 3.44 19.80 -5.22
CA PRO A 8 4.30 19.91 -4.05
C PRO A 8 4.25 18.61 -3.26
N ALA A 9 5.34 17.84 -3.26
CA ALA A 9 5.60 16.91 -2.18
C ALA A 9 6.00 17.74 -0.95
N GLN A 10 5.05 18.02 -0.06
CA GLN A 10 5.39 18.50 1.29
C GLN A 10 6.00 17.32 2.07
N PRO A 11 7.20 17.48 2.66
CA PRO A 11 7.73 16.46 3.55
C PRO A 11 6.94 16.48 4.86
N LEU A 12 6.36 15.34 5.23
CA LEU A 12 5.77 15.11 6.54
C LEU A 12 6.83 14.48 7.45
N GLN A 13 7.18 15.17 8.54
CA GLN A 13 8.02 14.78 9.69
C GLN A 13 9.51 14.47 9.41
N ASP A 14 10.39 14.88 10.33
CA ASP A 14 11.86 14.82 10.27
C ASP A 14 12.47 13.40 10.25
N ASP A 15 11.64 12.35 10.13
CA ASP A 15 12.09 10.97 10.03
C ASP A 15 12.16 10.51 8.58
N ALA A 16 13.30 9.92 8.20
CA ALA A 16 13.49 9.36 6.87
C ALA A 16 12.41 8.29 6.58
N PRO A 17 11.82 8.27 5.38
CA PRO A 17 10.76 7.34 5.04
C PRO A 17 11.25 5.89 5.16
N VAL A 18 10.38 5.01 5.67
CA VAL A 18 10.65 3.57 5.80
C VAL A 18 9.74 2.71 4.94
N VAL A 19 8.66 3.30 4.39
CA VAL A 19 7.79 2.68 3.40
C VAL A 19 7.69 3.60 2.19
N SER A 20 7.78 3.03 0.98
CA SER A 20 7.46 3.76 -0.25
C SER A 20 6.09 3.32 -0.77
N VAL A 21 5.19 4.28 -1.01
CA VAL A 21 3.92 4.05 -1.70
C VAL A 21 4.03 4.60 -3.12
N VAL A 22 4.14 3.72 -4.10
CA VAL A 22 4.33 4.09 -5.50
C VAL A 22 3.20 3.61 -6.40
N MET A 23 2.99 4.32 -7.49
CA MET A 23 1.95 4.00 -8.46
C MET A 23 2.36 4.32 -9.89
N GLY A 24 1.78 3.60 -10.84
CA GLY A 24 2.11 3.75 -12.26
C GLY A 24 1.64 5.08 -12.87
N SER A 25 0.60 5.68 -12.29
CA SER A 25 -0.07 6.89 -12.78
C SER A 25 -0.66 7.70 -11.62
N ASP A 26 -0.72 9.03 -11.75
CA ASP A 26 -1.40 9.91 -10.77
C ASP A 26 -2.90 9.60 -10.63
N SER A 27 -3.53 9.08 -11.69
CA SER A 27 -4.89 8.57 -11.69
C SER A 27 -5.13 7.43 -10.69
N ASP A 28 -4.08 6.74 -10.22
CA ASP A 28 -4.19 5.67 -9.23
C ASP A 28 -4.22 6.24 -7.79
N TRP A 29 -3.86 7.51 -7.60
CA TRP A 29 -3.77 8.15 -6.28
C TRP A 29 -5.06 8.10 -5.45
N PRO A 30 -6.27 8.28 -6.00
CA PRO A 30 -7.51 8.17 -5.21
C PRO A 30 -7.69 6.81 -4.53
N VAL A 31 -7.09 5.75 -5.07
CA VAL A 31 -7.04 4.43 -4.42
C VAL A 31 -5.84 4.37 -3.49
N MET A 32 -4.65 4.71 -3.99
CA MET A 32 -3.39 4.50 -3.27
C MET A 32 -3.20 5.41 -2.04
N SER A 33 -3.91 6.54 -1.95
CA SER A 33 -3.83 7.43 -0.78
C SER A 33 -4.20 6.72 0.51
N ALA A 34 -5.13 5.75 0.44
CA ALA A 34 -5.56 4.97 1.60
C ALA A 34 -4.43 4.12 2.20
N ALA A 35 -3.41 3.72 1.42
CA ALA A 35 -2.22 3.06 1.95
C ALA A 35 -1.37 4.02 2.78
N ALA A 36 -1.13 5.22 2.24
CA ALA A 36 -0.35 6.26 2.92
C ALA A 36 -1.08 6.79 4.17
N GLU A 37 -2.41 6.92 4.12
CA GLU A 37 -3.24 7.28 5.26
C GLU A 37 -3.14 6.24 6.38
N ALA A 38 -3.31 4.95 6.07
CA ALA A 38 -3.18 3.88 7.07
C ALA A 38 -1.80 3.84 7.74
N LEU A 39 -0.74 4.15 6.99
CA LEU A 39 0.63 4.23 7.53
C LEU A 39 0.80 5.46 8.43
N ARG A 40 0.26 6.62 8.05
CA ARG A 40 0.29 7.83 8.87
C ARG A 40 -0.55 7.69 10.15
N GLU A 41 -1.69 7.01 10.10
CA GLU A 41 -2.51 6.66 11.29
C GLU A 41 -1.71 5.87 12.34
N LEU A 42 -0.65 5.16 11.91
CA LEU A 42 0.22 4.36 12.76
C LEU A 42 1.58 5.03 13.01
N ASP A 43 1.73 6.31 12.66
CA ASP A 43 2.99 7.07 12.69
C ASP A 43 4.15 6.30 12.01
N VAL A 44 3.92 5.79 10.79
CA VAL A 44 4.96 5.19 9.96
C VAL A 44 5.42 6.20 8.90
N PRO A 45 6.71 6.60 8.90
CA PRO A 45 7.26 7.50 7.89
C PRO A 45 7.12 6.91 6.48
N VAL A 46 6.47 7.65 5.58
CA VAL A 46 6.10 7.18 4.24
C VAL A 46 6.42 8.21 3.17
N GLU A 47 7.05 7.76 2.08
CA GLU A 47 7.16 8.55 0.84
C GLU A 47 6.12 8.09 -0.18
N VAL A 48 5.66 9.03 -1.01
CA VAL A 48 4.69 8.76 -2.10
C VAL A 48 5.28 9.22 -3.42
N GLY A 49 5.14 8.43 -4.48
CA GLY A 49 5.64 8.81 -5.80
C GLY A 49 4.97 8.11 -6.98
N VAL A 50 5.13 8.70 -8.17
CA VAL A 50 4.74 8.08 -9.43
C VAL A 50 5.97 7.41 -10.06
N VAL A 51 5.89 6.10 -10.26
CA VAL A 51 6.94 5.26 -10.86
C VAL A 51 6.26 4.34 -11.87
N SER A 52 6.57 4.47 -13.15
CA SER A 52 5.84 3.74 -14.21
C SER A 52 6.74 2.71 -14.86
N ALA A 53 6.39 1.42 -14.69
CA ALA A 53 7.13 0.32 -15.31
C ALA A 53 7.15 0.41 -16.85
N HIS A 54 6.10 0.94 -17.48
CA HIS A 54 5.99 1.02 -18.94
C HIS A 54 6.56 2.31 -19.53
N ARG A 55 6.56 3.41 -18.77
CA ARG A 55 6.91 4.75 -19.28
C ARG A 55 8.22 5.30 -18.73
N MET A 56 8.66 4.81 -17.58
CA MET A 56 9.88 5.20 -16.87
C MET A 56 10.65 3.96 -16.38
N PRO A 57 10.98 3.00 -17.27
CA PRO A 57 11.52 1.70 -16.86
C PRO A 57 12.89 1.83 -16.19
N HIS A 58 13.76 2.74 -16.64
CA HIS A 58 15.09 2.91 -16.06
C HIS A 58 15.02 3.52 -14.65
N GLU A 59 14.19 4.53 -14.48
CA GLU A 59 13.93 5.17 -13.19
C GLU A 59 13.26 4.19 -12.22
N MET A 60 12.35 3.33 -12.72
CA MET A 60 11.76 2.27 -11.91
C MET A 60 12.81 1.26 -11.43
N VAL A 61 13.74 0.85 -12.31
CA VAL A 61 14.83 -0.06 -11.94
C VAL A 61 15.72 0.59 -10.90
N GLU A 62 16.15 1.84 -11.13
CA GLU A 62 16.99 2.58 -10.20
C GLU A 62 16.31 2.77 -8.84
N PHE A 63 15.04 3.16 -8.84
CA PHE A 63 14.22 3.32 -7.63
C PHE A 63 14.18 2.03 -6.81
N GLY A 64 13.83 0.90 -7.45
CA GLY A 64 13.71 -0.39 -6.75
C GLY A 64 15.06 -0.92 -6.25
N ALA A 65 16.10 -0.83 -7.08
CA ALA A 65 17.44 -1.29 -6.74
C ALA A 65 18.03 -0.55 -5.53
N ARG A 66 17.84 0.77 -5.47
CA ARG A 66 18.39 1.61 -4.39
C ARG A 66 17.47 1.77 -3.18
N ALA A 67 16.22 1.29 -3.22
CA ALA A 67 15.26 1.51 -2.14
C ALA A 67 15.80 1.08 -0.77
N HIS A 68 16.42 -0.11 -0.69
CA HIS A 68 16.99 -0.65 0.54
C HIS A 68 18.16 0.18 1.10
N GLU A 69 18.96 0.80 0.22
CA GLU A 69 20.07 1.68 0.60
C GLU A 69 19.58 3.01 1.18
N ARG A 70 18.36 3.44 0.81
CA ARG A 70 17.71 4.66 1.31
C ARG A 70 17.00 4.48 2.66
N GLY A 71 17.04 3.29 3.25
CA GLY A 71 16.34 2.97 4.50
C GLY A 71 14.89 2.52 4.32
N ILE A 72 14.42 2.35 3.07
CA ILE A 72 13.12 1.75 2.80
C ILE A 72 13.14 0.28 3.23
N ARG A 73 12.07 -0.16 3.89
CA ARG A 73 11.90 -1.53 4.39
C ARG A 73 10.74 -2.26 3.72
N VAL A 74 9.76 -1.54 3.19
CA VAL A 74 8.62 -2.12 2.44
C VAL A 74 8.25 -1.20 1.28
N ILE A 75 7.90 -1.79 0.13
CA ILE A 75 7.35 -1.05 -1.00
C ILE A 75 5.89 -1.46 -1.21
N VAL A 76 4.99 -0.50 -1.30
CA VAL A 76 3.59 -0.68 -1.68
C VAL A 76 3.43 -0.12 -3.09
N ALA A 77 3.08 -0.98 -4.04
CA ALA A 77 2.99 -0.64 -5.46
C ALA A 77 1.58 -0.84 -6.03
N GLY A 78 0.99 0.23 -6.56
CA GLY A 78 -0.31 0.21 -7.23
C GLY A 78 -0.20 0.25 -8.74
N ALA A 79 -0.96 -0.60 -9.44
CA ALA A 79 -1.09 -0.54 -10.89
C ALA A 79 -2.40 -1.18 -11.39
N GLY A 80 -2.91 -0.68 -12.51
CA GLY A 80 -4.12 -1.19 -13.17
C GLY A 80 -3.87 -1.82 -14.55
N GLY A 81 -4.76 -2.72 -14.98
CA GLY A 81 -4.71 -3.37 -16.29
C GLY A 81 -3.59 -4.41 -16.38
N ALA A 82 -2.68 -4.24 -17.34
CA ALA A 82 -1.43 -4.99 -17.41
C ALA A 82 -0.45 -4.50 -16.33
N ALA A 83 -0.76 -4.81 -15.07
CA ALA A 83 -0.23 -4.18 -13.88
C ALA A 83 1.18 -4.69 -13.50
N HIS A 84 2.20 -4.30 -14.27
CA HIS A 84 3.57 -4.84 -14.11
C HIS A 84 4.41 -4.19 -13.00
N LEU A 85 4.01 -3.03 -12.48
CA LEU A 85 4.84 -2.28 -11.52
C LEU A 85 5.24 -3.11 -10.28
N PRO A 86 4.33 -3.81 -9.57
CA PRO A 86 4.71 -4.55 -8.37
C PRO A 86 5.70 -5.69 -8.66
N GLY A 87 5.46 -6.48 -9.72
CA GLY A 87 6.33 -7.58 -10.11
C GLY A 87 7.72 -7.12 -10.57
N MET A 88 7.78 -6.02 -11.32
CA MET A 88 9.06 -5.46 -11.78
C MET A 88 9.88 -4.85 -10.64
N LEU A 89 9.24 -4.20 -9.66
CA LEU A 89 9.92 -3.72 -8.46
C LEU A 89 10.45 -4.90 -7.63
N ALA A 90 9.65 -5.95 -7.43
CA ALA A 90 10.07 -7.16 -6.72
C ALA A 90 11.27 -7.85 -7.39
N ALA A 91 11.40 -7.75 -8.72
CA ALA A 91 12.51 -8.34 -9.46
C ALA A 91 13.85 -7.61 -9.27
N VAL A 92 13.84 -6.37 -8.80
CA VAL A 92 15.05 -5.52 -8.71
C VAL A 92 15.40 -5.10 -7.28
N THR A 93 14.66 -5.55 -6.28
CA THR A 93 14.86 -5.15 -4.88
C THR A 93 14.86 -6.37 -3.96
N PRO A 94 15.67 -6.38 -2.88
CA PRO A 94 15.59 -7.42 -1.86
C PRO A 94 14.42 -7.22 -0.88
N LEU A 95 13.75 -6.05 -0.95
CA LEU A 95 12.67 -5.68 -0.03
C LEU A 95 11.36 -6.40 -0.34
N PRO A 96 10.49 -6.61 0.66
CA PRO A 96 9.12 -7.04 0.41
C PRO A 96 8.36 -6.00 -0.41
N VAL A 97 7.70 -6.47 -1.47
CA VAL A 97 6.81 -5.65 -2.31
C VAL A 97 5.37 -6.12 -2.14
N ILE A 98 4.49 -5.18 -1.81
CA ILE A 98 3.05 -5.38 -1.69
C ILE A 98 2.39 -4.81 -2.95
N GLY A 99 1.64 -5.66 -3.65
CA GLY A 99 0.95 -5.28 -4.88
C GLY A 99 -0.52 -4.92 -4.62
N VAL A 100 -0.96 -3.74 -5.07
CA VAL A 100 -2.35 -3.31 -5.05
C VAL A 100 -2.90 -3.34 -6.48
N PRO A 101 -3.79 -4.29 -6.81
CA PRO A 101 -4.48 -4.26 -8.09
C PRO A 101 -5.46 -3.09 -8.13
N VAL A 102 -5.20 -2.11 -9.00
CA VAL A 102 -6.10 -0.96 -9.18
C VAL A 102 -7.13 -1.29 -10.26
N LYS A 103 -8.41 -1.09 -9.95
CA LYS A 103 -9.50 -1.31 -10.90
C LYS A 103 -9.47 -0.23 -11.99
N LEU A 104 -9.53 -0.67 -13.24
CA LEU A 104 -9.78 0.20 -14.39
C LEU A 104 -11.25 0.13 -14.83
N LYS A 105 -11.57 0.82 -15.94
CA LYS A 105 -12.95 0.90 -16.48
C LYS A 105 -13.54 -0.47 -16.85
N SER A 106 -12.71 -1.43 -17.24
CA SER A 106 -13.13 -2.75 -17.71
C SER A 106 -12.56 -3.85 -16.81
N LEU A 107 -13.19 -5.02 -16.85
CA LEU A 107 -12.75 -6.25 -16.17
C LEU A 107 -12.71 -6.18 -14.63
N ASP A 108 -13.24 -5.10 -14.04
CA ASP A 108 -13.35 -4.90 -12.59
C ASP A 108 -12.05 -5.11 -11.80
N GLY A 109 -10.89 -4.92 -12.45
CA GLY A 109 -9.56 -5.13 -11.86
C GLY A 109 -9.09 -6.58 -11.82
N MET A 110 -9.81 -7.52 -12.46
CA MET A 110 -9.38 -8.91 -12.58
C MET A 110 -8.09 -9.06 -13.40
N ASP A 111 -7.94 -8.24 -14.44
CA ASP A 111 -6.72 -8.10 -15.23
C ASP A 111 -5.56 -7.60 -14.36
N SER A 112 -5.78 -6.56 -13.55
CA SER A 112 -4.80 -6.07 -12.58
C SER A 112 -4.42 -7.14 -11.57
N LEU A 113 -5.41 -7.85 -11.02
CA LEU A 113 -5.20 -8.87 -9.99
C LEU A 113 -4.32 -10.01 -10.51
N LEU A 114 -4.69 -10.59 -11.65
CA LEU A 114 -3.96 -11.70 -12.24
C LEU A 114 -2.56 -11.28 -12.71
N SER A 115 -2.39 -10.04 -13.19
CA SER A 115 -1.08 -9.50 -13.58
C SER A 115 -0.11 -9.37 -12.41
N ILE A 116 -0.63 -9.19 -11.19
CA ILE A 116 0.19 -8.98 -9.98
C ILE A 116 0.39 -10.29 -9.20
N VAL A 117 -0.67 -11.08 -8.98
CA VAL A 117 -0.62 -12.23 -8.06
C VAL A 117 0.05 -13.47 -8.64
N GLN A 118 0.02 -13.64 -9.97
CA GLN A 118 0.51 -14.85 -10.64
C GLN A 118 2.01 -14.80 -10.94
N MET A 119 2.82 -14.26 -10.01
CA MET A 119 4.27 -14.24 -10.16
C MET A 119 4.83 -15.68 -10.21
N PRO A 120 5.79 -15.97 -11.09
CA PRO A 120 6.47 -17.26 -11.10
C PRO A 120 7.33 -17.45 -9.84
N ALA A 121 7.74 -18.69 -9.58
CA ALA A 121 8.61 -19.02 -8.46
C ALA A 121 9.93 -18.22 -8.53
N GLY A 122 10.33 -17.63 -7.41
CA GLY A 122 11.60 -16.89 -7.25
C GLY A 122 11.46 -15.39 -7.02
N VAL A 123 10.37 -14.75 -7.48
CA VAL A 123 10.14 -13.30 -7.33
C VAL A 123 8.74 -13.05 -6.77
N PRO A 124 8.54 -13.14 -5.45
CA PRO A 124 7.20 -13.04 -4.86
C PRO A 124 6.70 -11.59 -4.79
N VAL A 125 5.38 -11.43 -4.89
CA VAL A 125 4.67 -10.18 -4.55
C VAL A 125 3.56 -10.52 -3.56
N ALA A 126 3.45 -9.75 -2.47
CA ALA A 126 2.35 -9.87 -1.52
C ALA A 126 1.13 -9.11 -2.05
N THR A 127 0.23 -9.79 -2.76
CA THR A 127 -0.92 -9.14 -3.40
C THR A 127 -2.10 -9.01 -2.43
N VAL A 128 -2.68 -7.81 -2.34
CA VAL A 128 -3.92 -7.55 -1.59
C VAL A 128 -5.15 -7.55 -2.50
N SER A 129 -6.34 -7.31 -1.95
CA SER A 129 -7.57 -7.20 -2.74
C SER A 129 -7.50 -6.08 -3.77
N ILE A 130 -8.33 -6.17 -4.82
CA ILE A 130 -8.56 -5.08 -5.77
C ILE A 130 -8.98 -3.82 -5.01
N ASP A 131 -8.37 -2.68 -5.36
CA ASP A 131 -8.45 -1.37 -4.70
C ASP A 131 -8.15 -1.42 -3.18
N GLY A 132 -7.49 -2.47 -2.71
CA GLY A 132 -7.21 -2.76 -1.30
C GLY A 132 -6.07 -1.96 -0.69
N ALA A 133 -5.83 -0.72 -1.12
CA ALA A 133 -4.67 0.07 -0.71
C ALA A 133 -4.56 0.26 0.81
N ARG A 134 -5.68 0.48 1.52
CA ARG A 134 -5.67 0.55 3.00
C ARG A 134 -5.07 -0.71 3.63
N ASN A 135 -5.47 -1.90 3.13
CA ASN A 135 -4.92 -3.16 3.60
C ASN A 135 -3.45 -3.34 3.22
N ALA A 136 -3.00 -2.75 2.12
CA ALA A 136 -1.58 -2.74 1.77
C ALA A 136 -0.74 -1.93 2.77
N GLY A 137 -1.22 -0.76 3.19
CA GLY A 137 -0.61 0.03 4.26
C GLY A 137 -0.57 -0.73 5.59
N LEU A 138 -1.69 -1.34 6.00
CA LEU A 138 -1.76 -2.16 7.21
C LEU A 138 -0.85 -3.40 7.14
N LEU A 139 -0.72 -4.04 5.97
CA LEU A 139 0.18 -5.16 5.76
C LEU A 139 1.65 -4.72 5.85
N ALA A 140 2.00 -3.56 5.28
CA ALA A 140 3.33 -2.98 5.46
C ALA A 140 3.63 -2.73 6.94
N ALA A 141 2.70 -2.13 7.69
CA ALA A 141 2.85 -1.95 9.13
C ALA A 141 3.01 -3.27 9.88
N ARG A 142 2.26 -4.33 9.51
CA ARG A 142 2.43 -5.68 10.08
C ARG A 142 3.79 -6.29 9.80
N ILE A 143 4.35 -6.07 8.60
CA ILE A 143 5.71 -6.51 8.26
C ILE A 143 6.73 -5.79 9.16
N LEU A 144 6.63 -4.47 9.30
CA LEU A 144 7.49 -3.70 10.21
C LEU A 144 7.34 -4.15 11.67
N ALA A 145 6.11 -4.40 12.11
CA ALA A 145 5.75 -4.91 13.43
C ALA A 145 6.27 -6.33 13.70
N SER A 146 6.77 -7.06 12.70
CA SER A 146 7.36 -8.39 12.92
C SER A 146 8.80 -8.34 13.42
N ALA A 147 9.47 -7.19 13.32
CA ALA A 147 10.83 -7.01 13.79
C ALA A 147 10.90 -6.92 15.33
N ASP A 148 11.97 -7.44 15.92
CA ASP A 148 12.25 -7.33 17.36
C ASP A 148 12.98 -6.01 17.66
N THR A 149 12.25 -4.90 17.49
CA THR A 149 12.74 -3.54 17.69
C THR A 149 11.69 -2.73 18.47
N ALA A 150 12.11 -1.60 19.07
CA ALA A 150 11.20 -0.71 19.77
C ALA A 150 10.06 -0.18 18.87
N GLU A 151 10.36 0.06 17.59
CA GLU A 151 9.34 0.41 16.61
C GLU A 151 8.40 -0.77 16.33
N GLY A 152 8.96 -1.98 16.21
CA GLY A 152 8.18 -3.20 16.05
C GLY A 152 7.21 -3.42 17.21
N ASP A 153 7.65 -3.23 18.45
CA ASP A 153 6.82 -3.29 19.66
C ASP A 153 5.68 -2.25 19.63
N ARG A 154 6.00 -1.00 19.28
CA ARG A 154 5.01 0.08 19.18
C ARG A 154 3.94 -0.25 18.14
N LEU A 155 4.35 -0.72 16.97
CA LEU A 155 3.42 -1.08 15.89
C LEU A 155 2.57 -2.31 16.25
N ARG A 156 3.14 -3.31 16.95
CA ARG A 156 2.36 -4.44 17.48
C ARG A 156 1.24 -3.95 18.40
N ALA A 157 1.56 -3.08 19.35
CA ALA A 157 0.58 -2.52 20.28
C ALA A 157 -0.53 -1.75 19.53
N ALA A 158 -0.15 -0.85 18.62
CA ALA A 158 -1.11 -0.05 17.83
C ALA A 158 -2.01 -0.93 16.94
N LEU A 159 -1.47 -1.99 16.33
CA LEU A 159 -2.25 -2.93 15.52
C LEU A 159 -3.21 -3.78 16.36
N THR A 160 -2.84 -4.14 17.59
CA THR A 160 -3.73 -4.82 18.53
C THR A 160 -4.88 -3.90 18.96
N GLU A 161 -4.59 -2.65 19.31
CA GLU A 161 -5.61 -1.64 19.63
C GLU A 161 -6.58 -1.43 18.45
N HIS A 162 -6.06 -1.28 17.23
CA HIS A 162 -6.88 -1.16 16.04
C HIS A 162 -7.82 -2.37 15.84
N ALA A 163 -7.35 -3.59 16.12
CA ALA A 163 -8.18 -4.79 16.04
C ALA A 163 -9.30 -4.79 17.10
N ASP A 164 -9.01 -4.33 18.32
CA ASP A 164 -9.99 -4.22 19.39
C ASP A 164 -11.07 -3.17 19.08
N GLU A 165 -10.69 -2.03 18.50
CA GLU A 165 -11.62 -1.02 18.03
C GLU A 165 -12.56 -1.55 16.93
N LEU A 166 -12.02 -2.26 15.93
CA LEU A 166 -12.83 -2.87 14.87
C LEU A 166 -13.83 -3.89 15.45
N ASN A 167 -13.38 -4.69 16.43
CA ASN A 167 -14.24 -5.63 17.14
C ASN A 167 -15.38 -4.91 17.89
N ALA A 168 -15.07 -3.82 18.61
CA ALA A 168 -16.06 -3.02 19.32
C ALA A 168 -17.08 -2.39 18.35
N GLN A 169 -16.61 -1.83 17.23
CA GLN A 169 -17.47 -1.26 16.19
C GLN A 169 -18.40 -2.32 15.58
N ALA A 170 -17.89 -3.51 15.28
CA ALA A 170 -18.69 -4.62 14.75
C ALA A 170 -19.79 -5.05 15.73
N ARG A 171 -19.45 -5.20 17.02
CA ARG A 171 -20.42 -5.52 18.08
C ARG A 171 -21.51 -4.45 18.22
N ALA A 172 -21.12 -3.17 18.15
CA ALA A 172 -22.07 -2.06 18.21
C ALA A 172 -23.01 -2.03 17.00
N LYS A 173 -22.50 -2.26 15.78
CA LYS A 173 -23.30 -2.40 14.56
C LYS A 173 -24.29 -3.57 14.66
N GLY A 174 -23.83 -4.71 15.17
CA GLY A 174 -24.69 -5.88 15.39
C GLY A 174 -25.82 -5.63 16.40
N THR A 175 -25.54 -4.88 17.47
CA THR A 175 -26.56 -4.49 18.46
C THR A 175 -27.62 -3.58 17.83
N ARG A 176 -27.21 -2.52 17.11
CA ARG A 176 -28.14 -1.62 16.40
C ARG A 176 -28.99 -2.32 15.34
N LEU A 177 -28.48 -3.38 14.71
CA LEU A 177 -29.26 -4.16 13.76
C LEU A 177 -30.37 -4.95 14.48
N ARG A 178 -30.04 -5.61 15.61
CA ARG A 178 -31.03 -6.37 16.40
C ARG A 178 -32.14 -5.48 16.95
N GLU A 179 -31.81 -4.28 17.42
CA GLU A 179 -32.78 -3.30 17.91
C GLU A 179 -33.76 -2.88 16.81
N ARG A 180 -33.26 -2.56 15.60
CA ARG A 180 -34.11 -2.24 14.44
C ARG A 180 -35.05 -3.38 14.07
N MET A 181 -34.53 -4.61 14.00
CA MET A 181 -35.36 -5.80 13.68
C MET A 181 -36.42 -6.10 14.74
N ALA A 182 -36.22 -5.69 15.99
CA ALA A 182 -37.21 -5.84 17.05
C ALA A 182 -38.29 -4.75 17.02
N ALA A 183 -37.96 -3.55 16.52
CA ALA A 183 -38.90 -2.44 16.35
C ALA A 183 -39.78 -2.58 15.09
N ASP A 184 -39.31 -3.32 14.08
CA ASP A 184 -40.05 -3.59 12.83
C ASP A 184 -41.01 -4.80 12.96
N ARG A 185 -41.18 -5.38 14.16
CA ARG A 185 -42.10 -6.49 14.48
C ARG A 185 -43.29 -5.98 15.29
#